data_AF-A0A438FR53-F1
#
_entry.id   AF-A0A438FR53-F1
#
_cell.length_a   1.000
_cell.length_b   1.000
_cell.length_c   1.000
_cell.angle_alpha   90.00
_cell.angle_beta   90.00
_cell.angle_gamma   90.00
#
_symmetry.space_group_name_H-M   'P 1'
#
loop_
_entity.id
_entity.type
_entity.pdbx_description
1 polymer ?
#
loop_
_entity_poly.entity_id
_entity_poly.type
_entity_poly.pdbx_seq_one_letter_code
_entity_poly.pdbx_strand_id
1 'polypeptide(L)'
;MGCLISKFFIYDSIALNIANSYHFKNMIIGAQQVGMGIEPPSPYEIKNKYLEMEYKDMEAYVNQQREKWVTYGCTIMSDGWT
;
A
#
# COMPACT_ATOMS: atom_id res chain seq x y z
N MET A 1 17.31 8.28 13.49
CA MET A 1 16.25 7.75 12.60
C MET A 1 16.45 8.17 11.14
N GLY A 2 16.55 9.47 10.84
CA GLY A 2 16.69 9.98 9.45
C GLY A 2 17.82 9.32 8.64
N CYS A 3 19.02 9.16 9.22
CA CYS A 3 20.14 8.51 8.54
C CYS A 3 19.92 7.02 8.22
N LEU A 4 19.11 6.28 9.00
CA LEU A 4 18.79 4.88 8.71
C LEU A 4 17.78 4.77 7.57
N ILE A 5 16.76 5.63 7.61
CA ILE A 5 15.77 5.73 6.54
C ILE A 5 16.45 6.10 5.23
N SER A 6 17.33 7.11 5.21
CA SER A 6 18.03 7.50 3.98
C SER A 6 18.87 6.38 3.36
N LYS A 7 19.45 5.48 4.17
CA LYS A 7 20.21 4.33 3.65
C LYS A 7 19.34 3.35 2.87
N PHE A 8 18.12 3.07 3.34
CA PHE A 8 17.14 2.24 2.63
C PHE A 8 16.87 2.81 1.23
N PHE A 9 16.65 4.11 1.10
CA PHE A 9 16.41 4.72 -0.21
C PHE A 9 17.62 4.67 -1.14
N ILE A 10 18.82 4.95 -0.61
CA ILE A 10 20.04 5.01 -1.42
C ILE A 10 20.49 3.62 -1.86
N TYR A 11 20.58 2.66 -0.93
CA TYR A 11 21.13 1.34 -1.23
C TYR A 11 20.15 0.45 -1.98
N ASP A 12 18.86 0.54 -1.68
CA ASP A 12 17.83 -0.27 -2.35
C ASP A 12 17.24 0.42 -3.60
N SER A 13 17.84 1.55 -4.01
CA SER A 13 17.46 2.32 -5.20
C SER A 13 15.97 2.72 -5.24
N ILE A 14 15.42 3.08 -4.09
CA ILE A 14 14.02 3.46 -3.95
C ILE A 14 13.89 4.94 -4.31
N ALA A 15 12.91 5.25 -5.15
CA ALA A 15 12.66 6.62 -5.58
C ALA A 15 12.37 7.55 -4.39
N LEU A 16 13.07 8.68 -4.32
CA LEU A 16 13.03 9.59 -3.16
C LEU A 16 11.64 10.19 -2.90
N ASN A 17 10.80 10.29 -3.93
CA ASN A 17 9.42 10.75 -3.79
C ASN A 17 8.57 9.81 -2.90
N ILE A 18 8.93 8.53 -2.77
CA ILE A 18 8.23 7.58 -1.91
C ILE A 18 8.30 7.98 -0.43
N ALA A 19 9.33 8.73 -0.01
CA ALA A 19 9.41 9.28 1.35
C ALA A 19 8.25 10.23 1.69
N ASN A 20 7.63 10.84 0.67
CA ASN A 20 6.45 11.69 0.82
C ASN A 20 5.12 10.93 0.74
N SER A 21 5.15 9.65 0.36
CA SER A 21 3.93 8.84 0.19
C SER A 21 3.19 8.64 1.51
N TYR A 22 1.87 8.58 1.41
CA TYR A 22 1.00 8.30 2.55
C TYR A 22 1.34 6.94 3.20
N HIS A 23 1.56 5.91 2.38
CA HIS A 23 1.90 4.57 2.84
C HIS A 23 3.22 4.52 3.62
N PHE A 24 4.27 5.20 3.15
CA PHE A 24 5.55 5.26 3.86
C PHE A 24 5.42 5.93 5.24
N LYS A 25 4.70 7.06 5.32
CA LYS A 25 4.46 7.76 6.59
C LYS A 25 3.68 6.88 7.56
N ASN A 26 2.64 6.20 7.08
CA ASN A 26 1.86 5.28 7.91
C ASN A 26 2.66 4.08 8.39
N MET A 27 3.56 3.53 7.56
CA MET A 27 4.45 2.45 7.97
C MET A 27 5.32 2.87 9.18
N ILE A 28 5.88 4.08 9.16
CA ILE A 28 6.67 4.60 10.27
C ILE A 28 5.81 4.79 11.53
N ILE A 29 4.62 5.39 11.40
CA ILE A 29 3.70 5.59 12.52
C ILE A 29 3.27 4.25 13.13
N GLY A 30 2.89 3.27 12.31
CA GLY A 30 2.50 1.95 12.75
C GLY A 30 3.63 1.22 13.48
N ALA A 31 4.85 1.26 12.94
CA ALA A 31 6.01 0.67 13.61
C ALA A 31 6.30 1.34 14.97
N GLN A 32 6.13 2.66 15.08
CA GLN A 32 6.29 3.39 16.34
C GLN A 32 5.23 3.03 17.38
N GLN A 33 3.99 2.76 16.95
CA GLN A 33 2.89 2.38 17.84
C GLN A 33 3.05 0.97 18.40
N VAL A 34 3.55 0.02 17.60
CA VAL A 34 3.82 -1.35 18.05
C VAL A 34 5.04 -1.39 18.98
N GLY A 35 6.07 -0.58 18.70
CA GLY A 35 7.26 -0.46 19.52
C GLY A 35 8.40 -1.41 19.10
N MET A 36 9.33 -1.66 20.02
CA MET A 36 10.49 -2.53 19.76
C MET A 36 10.09 -3.99 19.60
N GLY A 37 10.77 -4.70 18.70
CA GLY A 37 10.56 -6.12 18.46
C GLY A 37 9.55 -6.43 17.35
N ILE A 38 9.03 -5.42 16.64
CA ILE A 38 8.29 -5.66 15.41
C ILE A 38 9.21 -6.21 14.33
N GLU A 39 8.89 -7.41 13.84
CA GLU A 39 9.57 -8.00 12.69
C GLU A 39 8.85 -7.57 11.40
N PRO A 40 9.60 -7.14 10.36
CA PRO A 40 8.99 -6.88 9.07
C PRO A 40 8.44 -8.19 8.48
N PRO A 41 7.32 -8.12 7.74
CA PRO A 41 6.76 -9.32 7.11
C PRO A 41 7.73 -9.87 6.07
N SER A 42 7.75 -11.20 5.93
CA SER A 42 8.57 -11.86 4.92
C SER A 42 8.03 -11.59 3.51
N PRO A 43 8.87 -11.68 2.46
CA PRO A 43 8.41 -11.57 1.07
C PRO A 43 7.28 -12.57 0.72
N TYR A 44 7.31 -13.77 1.33
CA TYR A 44 6.27 -14.76 1.16
C TYR A 44 4.95 -14.30 1.78
N GLU A 45 4.97 -13.76 2.99
CA GLU A 45 3.74 -13.24 3.61
C GLU A 45 3.19 -12.04 2.85
N ILE A 46 4.05 -11.12 2.38
CA ILE A 46 3.62 -9.96 1.58
C ILE A 46 2.88 -10.44 0.33
N LYS A 47 3.49 -11.36 -0.42
CA LYS A 47 2.94 -11.85 -1.69
C LYS A 47 1.65 -12.67 -1.54
N ASN A 48 1.48 -13.37 -0.42
CA ASN A 48 0.36 -14.28 -0.24
C ASN A 48 -0.66 -13.70 0.75
N LYS A 49 -0.32 -13.67 2.04
CA LYS A 49 -1.22 -13.29 3.11
C LYS A 49 -1.67 -11.83 2.99
N TYR A 50 -0.74 -10.89 2.90
CA TYR A 50 -1.08 -9.46 2.88
C TYR A 50 -1.71 -9.05 1.55
N LEU A 51 -1.26 -9.60 0.42
CA LEU A 51 -1.91 -9.38 -0.87
C LEU A 51 -3.36 -9.89 -0.89
N GLU A 52 -3.64 -11.06 -0.29
CA GLU A 52 -5.00 -11.58 -0.20
C GLU A 52 -5.91 -10.69 0.67
N MET A 53 -5.37 -10.13 1.77
CA MET A 53 -6.13 -9.18 2.59
C MET A 53 -6.44 -7.89 1.83
N GLU A 54 -5.45 -7.29 1.16
CA GLU A 54 -5.66 -6.09 0.34
C GLU A 54 -6.66 -6.35 -0.80
N TYR A 55 -6.64 -7.56 -1.39
CA TYR A 55 -7.61 -7.96 -2.41
C TYR A 55 -9.04 -7.96 -1.87
N LYS A 56 -9.27 -8.53 -0.68
CA LYS A 56 -10.60 -8.57 -0.04
C LYS A 56 -11.10 -7.17 0.30
N ASP A 57 -10.22 -6.31 0.80
CA ASP A 57 -10.57 -4.92 1.12
C ASP A 57 -10.93 -4.14 -0.16
N MET A 58 -10.17 -4.32 -1.24
CA MET A 58 -10.47 -3.75 -2.55
C MET A 58 -11.76 -4.29 -3.15
N GLU A 59 -12.02 -5.60 -3.04
CA GLU A 59 -13.25 -6.22 -3.50
C GLU A 59 -14.46 -5.64 -2.78
N ALA A 60 -14.39 -5.49 -1.45
CA ALA A 60 -15.44 -4.86 -0.65
C ALA A 60 -15.68 -3.41 -1.09
N TYR A 61 -14.60 -2.63 -1.32
CA TYR A 61 -14.70 -1.27 -1.83
C TYR A 61 -15.37 -1.22 -3.20
N VAL A 62 -14.96 -2.07 -4.15
CA VAL A 62 -15.55 -2.11 -5.50
C VAL A 62 -17.03 -2.48 -5.42
N ASN A 63 -17.41 -3.42 -4.55
CA ASN A 63 -18.81 -3.80 -4.36
C ASN A 63 -19.66 -2.62 -3.86
N GLN A 64 -19.16 -1.83 -2.92
CA GLN A 64 -19.83 -0.58 -2.49
C GLN A 64 -19.98 0.41 -3.65
N GLN A 65 -19.03 0.48 -4.58
CA GLN A 65 -19.19 1.32 -5.77
C GLN A 65 -20.22 0.74 -6.74
N ARG A 66 -20.24 -0.59 -6.96
CA ARG A 66 -21.22 -1.27 -7.81
C ARG A 66 -22.65 -1.00 -7.37
N GLU A 67 -22.91 -0.97 -6.06
CA GLU A 67 -24.22 -0.60 -5.52
C GLU A 67 -24.65 0.81 -5.96
N LYS A 68 -23.72 1.78 -5.94
CA LYS A 68 -23.97 3.15 -6.40
C LYS A 68 -24.15 3.23 -7.91
N TRP A 69 -23.47 2.39 -8.68
CA TRP A 69 -23.57 2.37 -10.14
C TRP A 69 -24.98 2.01 -10.63
N VAL A 70 -25.73 1.21 -9.87
CA VAL A 70 -27.14 0.90 -10.19
C VAL A 70 -27.99 2.18 -10.25
N THR A 71 -27.70 3.16 -9.38
CA THR A 71 -28.45 4.42 -9.31
C THR A 71 -27.89 5.50 -10.23
N TYR A 72 -26.57 5.67 -10.26
CA TYR A 72 -25.92 6.82 -10.91
C TYR A 72 -25.29 6.48 -12.26
N GLY A 73 -25.24 5.20 -12.63
CA GLY A 73 -24.42 4.71 -13.73
C GLY A 73 -22.92 4.68 -13.38
N CYS A 74 -22.10 4.20 -14.31
CA CYS A 74 -20.64 4.19 -14.20
C CYS A 74 -20.02 4.34 -15.60
N THR A 75 -18.99 5.17 -15.71
CA THR A 75 -18.12 5.24 -16.89
C THR A 75 -16.77 4.62 -16.53
N ILE A 76 -16.41 3.54 -17.21
CA ILE A 76 -15.10 2.91 -17.07
C ILE A 76 -14.19 3.48 -18.16
N MET A 77 -13.13 4.18 -17.75
CA MET A 77 -12.09 4.64 -18.66
C MET A 77 -10.98 3.58 -18.69
N SER A 78 -10.79 2.96 -19.85
CA SER A 78 -9.63 2.09 -20.10
C SER A 78 -8.56 2.93 -20.77
N ASP A 79 -7.37 3.01 -20.17
CA ASP A 79 -6.19 3.38 -20.94
C ASP A 79 -5.55 2.10 -21.50
N GLY A 80 -4.79 2.26 -22.58
CA GLY A 80 -4.02 1.18 -23.18
C GLY A 80 -2.78 1.80 -23.81
N TRP A 81 -1.62 1.39 -23.34
CA TRP A 81 -0.33 1.76 -23.93
C TRP A 81 0.34 0.50 -24.53
N THR A 82 1.21 0.69 -25.52
CA THR A 82 2.08 -0.36 -26.09
C THR A 82 3.50 -0.18 -25.56
#